data_AF-A0A7V8E295-F1
#
_entry.id   AF-A0A7V8E295-F1
#
_cell.length_a   1.000
_cell.length_b   1.000
_cell.length_c   1.000
_cell.angle_alpha   90.00
_cell.angle_beta   90.00
_cell.angle_gamma   90.00
#
_symmetry.space_group_name_H-M   'P 1'
#
loop_
_entity.id
_entity.type
_entity.pdbx_description
1 polymer ?
#
loop_
_entity_poly.entity_id
_entity_poly.type
_entity_poly.pdbx_seq_one_letter_code
_entity_poly.pdbx_strand_id
1 'polypeptide(L)'
;MLFFYPHPDPHPNPLPFRSPPPPQCPPMSMRLAVYPGSFDPITNGHVNIIERASKLFDKLIVAVADNTTKSMLFSSVERIELIRSSVRASNVVVERAPGLTVDFVQKSGARVIVRGIRSGQDFELEHAVAWNNRKLAPTIETLFLLADDSVAHIKSTIVKEIARNGGNVEALVPPMVNSRLKEKFSAAKPKKKRP
;
A
#
# COMPACT_ATOMS: atom_id res chain seq x y z
N MET A 1 -28.99 -9.76 -87.67
CA MET A 1 -29.76 -9.82 -86.42
C MET A 1 -28.78 -9.99 -85.28
N LEU A 2 -28.20 -8.86 -84.87
CA LEU A 2 -27.42 -8.65 -83.63
C LEU A 2 -28.45 -8.55 -82.49
N PHE A 3 -28.20 -8.97 -81.25
CA PHE A 3 -27.36 -8.26 -80.28
C PHE A 3 -26.76 -9.22 -79.25
N PHE A 4 -25.43 -9.15 -79.11
CA PHE A 4 -24.74 -9.50 -77.87
C PHE A 4 -25.07 -8.43 -76.83
N TYR A 5 -25.57 -8.82 -75.65
CA TYR A 5 -25.53 -7.97 -74.46
C TYR A 5 -24.33 -8.38 -73.61
N PRO A 6 -23.32 -7.51 -73.40
CA PRO A 6 -22.34 -7.72 -72.35
C PRO A 6 -23.00 -7.43 -70.99
N HIS A 7 -22.84 -8.33 -70.03
CA HIS A 7 -23.12 -8.03 -68.62
C HIS A 7 -22.11 -6.99 -68.11
N PRO A 8 -22.55 -5.93 -67.42
CA PRO A 8 -21.64 -4.99 -66.79
C PRO A 8 -20.98 -5.62 -65.55
N ASP A 9 -19.73 -5.25 -65.33
CA ASP A 9 -18.85 -5.66 -64.24
C ASP A 9 -19.52 -5.80 -62.87
N PRO A 10 -19.16 -6.81 -62.06
CA PRO A 10 -19.47 -6.80 -60.64
C PRO A 10 -18.60 -5.73 -59.97
N HIS A 11 -19.29 -4.78 -59.34
CA HIS A 11 -18.83 -3.74 -58.42
C HIS A 11 -17.34 -3.73 -58.00
N PRO A 12 -16.70 -2.54 -57.93
CA PRO A 12 -15.36 -2.42 -57.36
C PRO A 12 -15.37 -2.94 -55.93
N ASN A 13 -14.45 -3.87 -55.65
CA ASN A 13 -14.17 -4.42 -54.34
C ASN A 13 -14.06 -3.26 -53.33
N PRO A 14 -14.95 -3.14 -52.32
CA PRO A 14 -14.84 -2.04 -51.37
C PRO A 14 -13.51 -2.18 -50.65
N LEU A 15 -12.71 -1.11 -50.68
CA LEU A 15 -11.45 -1.04 -49.93
C LEU A 15 -11.72 -1.50 -48.49
N PRO A 16 -10.89 -2.37 -47.91
CA PRO A 16 -11.13 -2.85 -46.56
C PRO A 16 -11.23 -1.64 -45.63
N PHE A 17 -12.33 -1.57 -44.87
CA PHE A 17 -12.47 -0.64 -43.74
C PHE A 17 -11.29 -0.87 -42.81
N ARG A 18 -10.23 -0.07 -42.97
CA ARG A 18 -9.16 0.00 -41.99
C ARG A 18 -9.77 0.72 -40.79
N SER A 19 -10.02 -0.02 -39.72
CA SER A 19 -10.31 0.57 -38.43
C SER A 19 -9.20 1.58 -38.10
N PRO A 20 -9.54 2.79 -37.60
CA PRO A 20 -8.52 3.70 -37.12
C PRO A 20 -7.69 2.96 -36.06
N PRO A 21 -6.36 3.17 -36.01
CA PRO A 21 -5.56 2.61 -34.93
C PRO A 21 -6.20 3.00 -33.59
N PRO A 22 -6.22 2.09 -32.60
CA PRO A 22 -6.76 2.43 -31.28
C PRO A 22 -6.09 3.72 -30.81
N PRO A 23 -6.82 4.63 -30.13
CA PRO A 23 -6.24 5.86 -29.62
C PRO A 23 -4.98 5.48 -28.85
N GLN A 24 -3.82 5.95 -29.33
CA GLN A 24 -2.57 5.69 -28.65
C GLN A 24 -2.68 6.38 -27.30
N CYS A 25 -2.83 5.58 -26.23
CA CYS A 25 -2.85 6.12 -24.89
C CYS A 25 -1.59 6.98 -24.72
N PRO A 26 -1.71 8.23 -24.24
CA PRO A 26 -0.54 9.02 -23.91
C PRO A 26 0.36 8.20 -22.96
N PRO A 27 1.69 8.37 -23.03
CA PRO A 27 2.59 7.65 -22.14
C PRO A 27 2.10 7.81 -20.71
N MET A 28 1.77 6.68 -20.08
CA MET A 28 1.29 6.65 -18.70
C MET A 28 2.30 7.40 -17.83
N SER A 29 1.87 8.49 -17.20
CA SER A 29 2.68 9.11 -16.16
C SER A 29 3.01 8.04 -15.11
N MET A 30 4.26 8.05 -14.64
CA MET A 30 4.74 7.13 -13.62
C MET A 30 3.72 7.07 -12.47
N ARG A 31 3.14 5.89 -12.25
CA ARG A 31 2.12 5.65 -11.23
C ARG A 31 2.81 5.56 -9.88
N LEU A 32 2.83 6.68 -9.16
CA LEU A 32 3.40 6.77 -7.82
C LEU A 32 2.29 6.81 -6.76
N ALA A 33 2.40 5.93 -5.77
CA ALA A 33 1.52 5.90 -4.61
C ALA A 33 2.28 5.99 -3.29
N VAL A 34 1.57 6.43 -2.25
CA VAL A 34 2.08 6.46 -0.87
C VAL A 34 1.22 5.55 -0.01
N TYR A 35 1.84 4.65 0.75
CA TYR A 35 1.20 3.89 1.82
C TYR A 35 1.63 4.46 3.18
N PRO A 36 0.85 5.39 3.76
CA PRO A 36 1.18 5.97 5.05
C PRO A 36 0.79 5.04 6.19
N GLY A 37 1.52 5.10 7.30
CA GLY A 37 1.19 4.37 8.51
C GLY A 37 2.15 4.65 9.67
N SER A 38 1.72 4.31 10.89
CA SER A 38 2.61 4.34 12.05
C SER A 38 3.56 3.15 12.06
N PHE A 39 3.15 1.97 11.57
CA PHE A 39 4.00 0.77 11.49
C PHE A 39 4.76 0.45 12.79
N ASP A 40 4.06 0.44 13.92
CA ASP A 40 4.66 0.22 15.25
C ASP A 40 4.20 -1.11 15.92
N PRO A 41 4.81 -2.25 15.56
CA PRO A 41 5.71 -2.45 14.41
C PRO A 41 4.95 -2.73 13.10
N ILE A 42 5.68 -2.85 11.99
CA ILE A 42 5.17 -3.50 10.78
C ILE A 42 4.77 -4.97 11.09
N THR A 43 3.73 -5.47 10.41
CA THR A 43 3.18 -6.83 10.61
C THR A 43 2.98 -7.52 9.26
N ASN A 44 2.69 -8.81 9.25
CA ASN A 44 2.41 -9.56 8.02
C ASN A 44 1.21 -8.98 7.26
N GLY A 45 0.23 -8.41 7.96
CA GLY A 45 -0.88 -7.68 7.34
C GLY A 45 -0.45 -6.42 6.60
N HIS A 46 0.55 -5.67 7.09
CA HIS A 46 1.09 -4.52 6.36
C HIS A 46 1.93 -4.96 5.15
N VAL A 47 2.74 -6.00 5.31
CA VAL A 47 3.55 -6.57 4.21
C VAL A 47 2.66 -7.02 3.07
N ASN A 48 1.54 -7.69 3.36
CA ASN A 48 0.55 -8.08 2.36
C ASN A 48 0.04 -6.90 1.52
N ILE A 49 -0.32 -5.78 2.16
CA ILE A 49 -0.77 -4.57 1.47
C ILE A 49 0.36 -3.95 0.64
N ILE A 50 1.58 -3.90 1.18
CA ILE A 50 2.77 -3.39 0.46
C ILE A 50 3.02 -4.20 -0.81
N GLU A 51 3.05 -5.53 -0.69
CA GLU A 51 3.30 -6.42 -1.82
C GLU A 51 2.21 -6.30 -2.89
N ARG A 52 0.94 -6.23 -2.48
CA ARG A 52 -0.16 -6.07 -3.43
C ARG A 52 -0.16 -4.70 -4.10
N ALA A 53 0.06 -3.63 -3.34
CA ALA A 53 0.17 -2.29 -3.90
C ALA A 53 1.38 -2.14 -4.83
N SER A 54 2.52 -2.78 -4.52
CA SER A 54 3.72 -2.74 -5.36
C SER A 54 3.50 -3.30 -6.77
N LYS A 55 2.46 -4.14 -6.97
CA LYS A 55 2.07 -4.69 -8.28
C LYS A 55 1.16 -3.75 -9.08
N LEU A 56 0.59 -2.73 -8.45
CA LEU A 56 -0.36 -1.79 -9.06
C LEU A 56 0.28 -0.47 -9.48
N PHE A 57 1.45 -0.15 -8.91
CA PHE A 57 2.14 1.12 -9.06
C PHE A 57 3.59 0.91 -9.52
N ASP A 58 4.10 1.82 -10.33
CA ASP A 58 5.49 1.81 -10.77
C ASP A 58 6.45 2.07 -9.60
N LYS A 59 6.00 2.84 -8.61
CA LYS A 59 6.72 3.06 -7.34
C LYS A 59 5.73 3.21 -6.19
N LEU A 60 6.08 2.63 -5.04
CA LEU A 60 5.33 2.75 -3.80
C LEU A 60 6.23 3.33 -2.71
N ILE A 61 5.81 4.44 -2.09
CA ILE A 61 6.47 5.00 -0.91
C ILE A 61 5.74 4.52 0.33
N VAL A 62 6.40 3.74 1.18
CA VAL A 62 5.91 3.45 2.54
C VAL A 62 6.31 4.61 3.44
N ALA A 63 5.32 5.44 3.81
CA ALA A 63 5.50 6.67 4.55
C ALA A 63 5.31 6.45 6.06
N VAL A 64 6.40 6.52 6.82
CA VAL A 64 6.43 6.29 8.26
C VAL A 64 6.10 7.59 8.98
N ALA A 65 4.91 7.66 9.58
CA ALA A 65 4.44 8.84 10.29
C ALA A 65 5.26 9.10 11.57
N ASP A 66 5.61 10.37 11.80
CA ASP A 66 6.28 10.83 13.04
C ASP A 66 5.30 11.30 14.10
N ASN A 67 4.26 12.01 13.68
CA ASN A 67 3.34 12.71 14.57
C ASN A 67 2.25 11.74 15.05
N THR A 68 2.62 10.81 15.93
CA THR A 68 1.65 9.96 16.62
C THR A 68 1.44 10.46 18.04
N THR A 69 0.20 10.74 18.43
CA THR A 69 -0.16 11.10 19.83
C THR A 69 0.02 9.94 20.82
N LYS A 70 0.36 8.75 20.33
CA LYS A 70 0.58 7.53 21.12
C LYS A 70 2.07 7.34 21.39
N SER A 71 2.39 6.83 22.58
CA SER A 71 3.72 6.28 22.87
C SER A 71 4.01 5.12 21.93
N MET A 72 4.97 5.30 21.02
CA MET A 72 5.43 4.26 20.09
C MET A 72 6.44 3.35 20.79
N LEU A 73 6.37 2.05 20.50
CA LEU A 73 7.33 1.07 21.03
C LEU A 73 8.69 1.22 20.36
N PHE A 74 8.68 1.49 19.06
CA PHE A 74 9.87 1.70 18.24
C PHE A 74 9.96 3.17 17.79
N SER A 75 11.17 3.72 17.83
CA SER A 75 11.46 5.02 17.22
C SER A 75 11.21 5.01 15.71
N SER A 76 11.06 6.17 15.07
CA SER A 76 10.87 6.25 13.61
C SER A 76 12.01 5.58 12.83
N VAL A 77 13.25 5.71 13.31
CA VAL A 77 14.44 5.07 12.72
C VAL A 77 14.32 3.55 12.79
N GLU A 78 14.00 3.00 13.96
CA GLU A 78 13.81 1.56 14.14
C GLU A 78 12.66 1.04 13.27
N ARG A 79 11.55 1.77 13.16
CA ARG A 79 10.41 1.39 12.31
C ARG A 79 10.79 1.34 10.83
N ILE A 80 11.53 2.33 10.34
CA ILE A 80 12.03 2.35 8.96
C ILE A 80 12.92 1.14 8.67
N GLU A 81 13.85 0.83 9.58
CA GLU A 81 14.73 -0.34 9.47
C GLU A 81 13.92 -1.64 9.40
N LEU A 82 12.96 -1.80 10.32
CA LEU A 82 12.06 -2.95 10.35
C LEU A 82 11.28 -3.09 9.04
N ILE A 83 10.74 -2.00 8.49
CA ILE A 83 10.02 -2.05 7.21
C ILE A 83 10.96 -2.45 6.07
N ARG A 84 12.14 -1.81 5.95
CA ARG A 84 13.10 -2.10 4.87
C ARG A 84 13.51 -3.57 4.83
N SER A 85 13.66 -4.19 5.98
CA SER A 85 13.97 -5.62 6.07
C SER A 85 12.82 -6.57 5.76
N SER A 86 11.59 -6.06 5.85
CA SER A 86 10.36 -6.86 5.70
C SER A 86 9.83 -6.84 4.27
N VAL A 87 10.30 -5.88 3.45
CA VAL A 87 9.81 -5.67 2.09
C VAL A 87 10.85 -6.17 1.09
N ARG A 88 10.40 -6.98 0.14
CA ARG A 88 11.26 -7.57 -0.91
C ARG A 88 11.12 -6.89 -2.28
N ALA A 89 10.04 -6.14 -2.49
CA ALA A 89 9.75 -5.52 -3.77
C ALA A 89 10.73 -4.35 -4.06
N SER A 90 11.37 -4.39 -5.22
CA SER A 90 12.42 -3.43 -5.61
C SER A 90 11.90 -2.02 -5.90
N ASN A 91 10.61 -1.89 -6.20
CA ASN A 91 9.95 -0.62 -6.47
C ASN A 91 9.33 0.03 -5.22
N VAL A 92 9.63 -0.51 -4.03
CA VAL A 92 9.18 0.06 -2.76
C VAL A 92 10.31 0.84 -2.11
N VAL A 93 10.02 2.08 -1.75
CA VAL A 93 10.92 2.93 -0.95
C VAL A 93 10.28 3.23 0.40
N VAL A 94 11.10 3.39 1.43
CA VAL A 94 10.63 3.65 2.80
C VAL A 94 11.17 5.00 3.24
N GLU A 95 10.27 5.91 3.58
CA GLU A 95 10.58 7.29 3.90
C GLU A 95 9.88 7.73 5.17
N ARG A 96 10.51 8.68 5.86
CA ARG A 96 9.93 9.36 7.01
C ARG A 96 8.96 10.44 6.52
N ALA A 97 7.77 10.48 7.08
CA ALA A 97 6.74 11.44 6.71
C ALA A 97 6.34 12.31 7.91
N PRO A 98 6.98 13.49 8.07
CA PRO A 98 6.57 14.47 9.08
C PRO A 98 5.35 15.27 8.59
N GLY A 99 4.54 15.75 9.53
CA GLY A 99 3.40 16.62 9.23
C GLY A 99 2.17 15.86 8.71
N LEU A 100 1.38 16.52 7.86
CA LEU A 100 0.16 15.95 7.29
C LEU A 100 0.48 14.99 6.15
N THR A 101 -0.23 13.86 6.10
CA THR A 101 -0.09 12.86 5.03
C THR A 101 -0.26 13.47 3.64
N VAL A 102 -1.25 14.34 3.45
CA VAL A 102 -1.52 14.96 2.15
C VAL A 102 -0.38 15.85 1.67
N ASP A 103 0.27 16.58 2.57
CA ASP A 103 1.41 17.44 2.21
C ASP A 103 2.60 16.59 1.76
N PHE A 104 2.86 15.48 2.46
CA PHE A 104 3.90 14.53 2.08
C PHE A 104 3.61 13.91 0.71
N VAL A 105 2.37 13.48 0.47
CA VAL A 105 1.92 12.90 -0.80
C VAL A 105 2.12 13.92 -1.94
N GLN A 106 1.70 15.17 -1.77
CA GLN A 106 1.91 16.22 -2.77
C GLN A 106 3.40 16.47 -3.05
N LYS A 107 4.23 16.62 -2.01
CA LYS A 107 5.67 16.85 -2.12
C LYS A 107 6.40 15.70 -2.83
N SER A 108 5.95 14.47 -2.62
CA SER A 108 6.50 13.30 -3.30
C SER A 108 6.13 13.20 -4.78
N GLY A 109 5.20 14.04 -5.26
CA GLY A 109 4.65 13.96 -6.62
C GLY A 109 3.56 12.89 -6.79
N ALA A 110 3.21 12.16 -5.72
CA ALA A 110 2.18 11.15 -5.76
C ALA A 110 0.78 11.76 -5.90
N ARG A 111 -0.16 10.94 -6.35
CA ARG A 111 -1.59 11.29 -6.46
C ARG A 111 -2.50 10.26 -5.81
N VAL A 112 -1.95 9.17 -5.29
CA VAL A 112 -2.70 8.08 -4.67
C VAL A 112 -2.16 7.77 -3.29
N ILE A 113 -3.07 7.74 -2.31
CA ILE A 113 -2.84 7.18 -0.98
C ILE A 113 -3.40 5.76 -0.98
N VAL A 114 -2.58 4.76 -0.65
CA VAL A 114 -3.05 3.39 -0.42
C VAL A 114 -3.43 3.23 1.04
N ARG A 115 -4.55 2.55 1.33
CA ARG A 115 -4.94 2.15 2.69
C ARG A 115 -5.37 0.69 2.69
N GLY A 116 -4.98 -0.04 3.74
CA GLY A 116 -5.41 -1.42 3.96
C GLY A 116 -6.65 -1.45 4.84
N ILE A 117 -7.70 -2.15 4.43
CA ILE A 117 -8.93 -2.37 5.19
C ILE A 117 -9.03 -3.84 5.58
N ARG A 118 -9.38 -4.12 6.84
CA ARG A 118 -9.50 -5.49 7.36
C ARG A 118 -10.93 -5.87 7.75
N SER A 119 -11.76 -4.88 8.04
CA SER A 119 -13.14 -5.05 8.48
C SER A 119 -13.96 -3.80 8.17
N GLY A 120 -15.29 -3.88 8.30
CA GLY A 120 -16.17 -2.72 8.16
C GLY A 120 -15.81 -1.59 9.13
N GLN A 121 -15.39 -1.90 10.36
CA GLN A 121 -14.98 -0.88 11.34
C GLN A 121 -13.69 -0.15 10.91
N ASP A 122 -12.72 -0.90 10.37
CA ASP A 122 -11.51 -0.29 9.82
C ASP A 122 -11.88 0.58 8.60
N PHE A 123 -12.84 0.17 7.76
CA PHE A 123 -13.34 0.98 6.64
C PHE A 123 -13.93 2.31 7.10
N GLU A 124 -14.84 2.33 8.07
CA GLU A 124 -15.47 3.57 8.54
C GLU A 124 -14.45 4.62 9.01
N LEU A 125 -13.46 4.17 9.81
CA LEU A 125 -12.39 5.05 10.30
C LEU A 125 -11.53 5.60 9.15
N GLU A 126 -11.12 4.73 8.23
CA GLU A 126 -10.23 5.09 7.13
C GLU A 126 -10.93 5.91 6.04
N HIS A 127 -12.21 5.65 5.82
CA HIS A 127 -13.07 6.40 4.92
C HIS A 127 -13.23 7.84 5.40
N ALA A 128 -13.46 8.06 6.70
CA ALA A 128 -13.49 9.40 7.28
C ALA A 128 -12.16 10.16 7.07
N VAL A 129 -11.02 9.48 7.24
CA VAL A 129 -9.70 10.07 6.96
C VAL A 129 -9.54 10.41 5.48
N ALA A 130 -9.96 9.51 4.58
CA ALA A 130 -9.89 9.74 3.13
C ALA A 130 -10.74 10.94 2.68
N TRP A 131 -11.94 11.11 3.23
CA TRP A 131 -12.78 12.28 2.94
C TRP A 131 -12.13 13.59 3.37
N ASN A 132 -11.53 13.62 4.56
CA ASN A 132 -10.80 14.80 5.02
C ASN A 132 -9.59 15.10 4.14
N ASN A 133 -8.82 14.08 3.75
CA ASN A 133 -7.70 14.24 2.82
C ASN A 133 -8.15 14.80 1.47
N ARG A 134 -9.28 14.31 0.93
CA ARG A 134 -9.84 14.81 -0.34
C ARG A 134 -10.29 16.27 -0.25
N LYS A 135 -10.85 16.70 0.89
CA LYS A 135 -11.18 18.11 1.12
C LYS A 135 -9.94 19.00 1.15
N LEU A 136 -8.85 18.52 1.77
CA LEU A 136 -7.59 19.26 1.86
C LEU A 136 -6.80 19.25 0.55
N ALA A 137 -6.86 18.17 -0.21
CA ALA A 137 -6.14 17.97 -1.46
C ALA A 137 -7.03 17.25 -2.50
N PRO A 138 -7.86 17.98 -3.26
CA PRO A 138 -8.83 17.40 -4.19
C PRO A 138 -8.24 16.58 -5.34
N THR A 139 -6.94 16.71 -5.61
CA THR A 139 -6.22 15.98 -6.66
C THR A 139 -5.60 14.68 -6.16
N ILE A 140 -5.71 14.38 -4.85
CA ILE A 140 -5.24 13.14 -4.25
C ILE A 140 -6.42 12.20 -4.05
N GLU A 141 -6.29 10.99 -4.59
CA GLU A 141 -7.25 9.91 -4.40
C GLU A 141 -6.77 8.93 -3.31
N THR A 142 -7.72 8.27 -2.65
CA THR A 142 -7.42 7.17 -1.71
C THR A 142 -7.90 5.85 -2.29
N LEU A 143 -6.98 4.89 -2.46
CA LEU A 143 -7.24 3.53 -2.88
C LEU A 143 -7.26 2.59 -1.66
N PHE A 144 -8.40 1.95 -1.43
CA PHE A 144 -8.54 0.93 -0.40
C PHE A 144 -8.24 -0.46 -0.95
N LEU A 145 -7.39 -1.21 -0.25
CA LEU A 145 -7.13 -2.63 -0.51
C LEU A 145 -7.65 -3.43 0.68
N LEU A 146 -8.54 -4.38 0.42
CA LEU A 146 -8.94 -5.36 1.42
C LEU A 146 -7.74 -6.26 1.75
N ALA A 147 -7.40 -6.43 3.02
CA ALA A 147 -6.37 -7.37 3.43
C ALA A 147 -6.82 -8.82 3.17
N ASP A 148 -5.88 -9.71 2.85
CA ASP A 148 -6.21 -11.13 2.69
C ASP A 148 -6.69 -11.73 4.03
N ASP A 149 -7.66 -12.65 3.97
CA ASP A 149 -8.31 -13.24 5.15
C ASP A 149 -7.30 -13.84 6.14
N SER A 150 -6.22 -14.43 5.63
CA SER A 150 -5.15 -15.04 6.43
C SER A 150 -4.39 -14.04 7.30
N VAL A 151 -4.45 -12.74 7.00
CA VAL A 151 -3.73 -11.67 7.73
C VAL A 151 -4.63 -10.53 8.20
N ALA A 152 -5.93 -10.54 7.85
CA ALA A 152 -6.89 -9.49 8.20
C ALA A 152 -7.04 -9.34 9.73
N HIS A 153 -6.87 -10.39 10.50
CA HIS A 153 -6.95 -10.36 11.96
C HIS A 153 -5.71 -9.71 12.64
N ILE A 154 -4.64 -9.43 11.90
CA ILE A 154 -3.35 -8.98 12.45
C ILE A 154 -3.31 -7.46 12.60
N LYS A 155 -3.33 -6.96 13.84
CA LYS A 155 -3.13 -5.54 14.19
C LYS A 155 -1.87 -5.35 15.04
N SER A 156 -1.09 -4.28 14.80
CA SER A 156 0.13 -4.01 15.57
C SER A 156 -0.13 -3.85 17.07
N THR A 157 -1.31 -3.35 17.46
CA THR A 157 -1.73 -3.27 18.87
C THR A 157 -1.81 -4.65 19.52
N ILE A 158 -2.48 -5.60 18.87
CA ILE A 158 -2.62 -6.99 19.32
C ILE A 158 -1.25 -7.67 19.38
N VAL A 159 -0.42 -7.49 18.34
CA VAL A 159 0.94 -8.03 18.30
C VAL A 159 1.77 -7.53 19.48
N LYS A 160 1.73 -6.22 19.78
CA LYS A 160 2.45 -5.65 20.93
C LYS A 160 1.94 -6.19 22.26
N GLU A 161 0.64 -6.39 22.39
CA GLU A 161 0.04 -6.94 23.61
C GLU A 161 0.46 -8.40 23.85
N ILE A 162 0.39 -9.25 22.84
CA ILE A 162 0.84 -10.65 22.92
C ILE A 162 2.33 -10.70 23.28
N ALA A 163 3.17 -9.94 22.55
CA ALA A 163 4.61 -9.92 22.78
C ALA A 163 4.98 -9.39 24.19
N ARG A 164 4.30 -8.34 24.67
CA ARG A 164 4.51 -7.79 26.02
C ARG A 164 4.22 -8.82 27.11
N ASN A 165 3.21 -9.65 26.92
CA ASN A 165 2.83 -10.72 27.84
C ASN A 165 3.64 -12.02 27.64
N GLY A 166 4.60 -12.03 26.71
CA GLY A 166 5.47 -13.18 26.46
C GLY A 166 4.86 -14.27 25.56
N GLY A 167 3.75 -13.96 24.87
CA GLY A 167 3.18 -14.86 23.87
C GLY A 167 4.00 -14.89 22.57
N ASN A 168 3.78 -15.93 21.76
CA ASN A 168 4.45 -16.08 20.47
C ASN A 168 3.76 -15.25 19.38
N VAL A 169 4.51 -14.41 18.67
CA VAL A 169 4.02 -13.58 17.55
C VAL A 169 4.69 -13.91 16.22
N GLU A 170 5.45 -15.00 16.14
CA GLU A 170 6.24 -15.39 14.96
C GLU A 170 5.39 -15.51 13.68
N ALA A 171 4.18 -16.03 13.78
CA ALA A 171 3.25 -16.14 12.64
C ALA A 171 2.61 -14.80 12.24
N LEU A 172 2.73 -13.75 13.07
CA LEU A 172 2.02 -12.48 12.91
C LEU A 172 2.90 -11.38 12.31
N VAL A 173 4.22 -11.53 12.38
CA VAL A 173 5.19 -10.51 11.96
C VAL A 173 6.38 -11.11 11.21
N PRO A 174 7.12 -10.30 10.43
CA PRO A 174 8.36 -10.72 9.82
C PRO A 174 9.42 -11.16 10.84
N PRO A 175 10.36 -12.06 10.48
CA PRO A 175 11.32 -12.65 11.42
C PRO A 175 12.16 -11.63 12.21
N MET A 176 12.64 -10.56 11.56
CA MET A 176 13.40 -9.54 12.29
C MET A 176 12.51 -8.75 13.27
N VAL A 177 11.25 -8.50 12.92
CA VAL A 177 10.31 -7.82 13.83
C VAL A 177 10.07 -8.68 15.07
N ASN A 178 9.89 -10.00 14.91
CA ASN A 178 9.75 -10.93 16.03
C ASN A 178 10.94 -10.85 16.99
N SER A 179 12.16 -10.84 16.44
CA SER A 179 13.41 -10.75 17.21
C SER A 179 13.49 -9.42 17.97
N ARG A 180 13.22 -8.30 17.30
CA ARG A 180 13.26 -6.95 17.90
C ARG A 180 12.17 -6.74 18.96
N LEU A 181 11.00 -7.37 18.82
CA LEU A 181 9.96 -7.37 19.85
C LEU A 181 10.42 -8.12 21.12
N LYS A 182 11.05 -9.30 20.96
CA LYS A 182 11.62 -10.07 22.08
C LYS A 182 12.69 -9.26 22.82
N GLU A 183 13.58 -8.58 22.10
CA GLU A 183 14.59 -7.69 22.68
C GLU A 183 13.96 -6.54 23.48
N LYS A 184 13.02 -5.78 22.88
CA LYS A 184 12.36 -4.64 23.57
C LYS A 184 11.66 -5.06 24.86
N PHE A 185 10.91 -6.17 24.85
CA PHE A 185 10.14 -6.58 26.02
C PHE A 185 10.92 -7.44 27.03
N SER A 186 12.05 -8.04 26.64
CA SER A 186 12.97 -8.68 27.59
C SER A 186 13.74 -7.65 28.42
N ALA A 187 14.19 -6.55 27.79
CA ALA A 187 14.83 -5.43 28.47
C ALA A 187 13.91 -4.71 29.47
N ALA A 188 12.59 -4.79 29.26
CA ALA A 188 11.60 -4.12 30.10
C ALA A 188 11.10 -4.94 31.31
N LYS A 189 11.46 -6.23 31.44
CA LYS A 189 11.08 -7.04 32.60
C LYS A 189 12.09 -6.79 33.74
N PRO A 190 11.66 -6.33 34.94
CA PRO A 190 12.55 -6.31 36.09
C PRO A 190 12.99 -7.75 36.38
N LYS A 191 14.29 -7.96 36.61
CA LYS A 191 14.82 -9.25 37.07
C LYS A 191 14.02 -9.64 38.32
N LYS A 192 13.15 -10.65 38.22
CA LYS A 192 12.56 -11.28 39.41
C LYS A 192 13.74 -11.77 40.25
N LYS A 193 14.02 -11.12 41.40
CA LYS A 193 14.84 -11.72 42.45
C LYS A 193 14.15 -13.05 42.80
N ARG A 194 14.77 -14.17 42.43
CA ARG A 194 14.36 -15.47 42.97
C ARG A 194 14.66 -15.45 44.48
N PRO A 195 13.73 -15.90 45.33
CA PRO A 195 14.02 -16.12 46.74
C PRO A 195 15.11 -17.18 46.92
#